data_AF-A0A3A8Q1Z4-F1
#
_entry.id   AF-A0A3A8Q1Z4-F1
#
_cell.length_a   1.000
_cell.length_b   1.000
_cell.length_c   1.000
_cell.angle_alpha   90.00
_cell.angle_beta   90.00
_cell.angle_gamma   90.00
#
_symmetry.space_group_name_H-M   'P 1'
#
loop_
_entity.id
_entity.type
_entity.pdbx_description
1 polymer ?
#
loop_
_entity_poly.entity_id
_entity_poly.type
_entity_poly.pdbx_seq_one_letter_code
_entity_poly.pdbx_strand_id
1 'polypeptide(L)'
;MNKRNALSWSTLAVLALALATTGSSGTAHAQASRAPVTLAQAPCTPRDSTVSCCVKTHPGSPERCGATKLEAEEILFAAKVAMELARTDLPEWKRSCMETYVRCKEEEWRGQCYDCFRYCEGQNGNWPRDKCRRKTGND
;
A
#
# COMPACT_ATOMS: atom_id res chain seq x y z
N MET A 1 44.14 -12.81 -43.37
CA MET A 1 45.63 -12.82 -43.39
C MET A 1 46.11 -11.65 -42.53
N ASN A 2 46.59 -11.88 -41.31
CA ASN A 2 47.97 -11.69 -40.78
C ASN A 2 47.87 -10.66 -39.64
N LYS A 3 48.50 -10.72 -38.45
CA LYS A 3 49.52 -11.58 -37.82
C LYS A 3 49.29 -11.52 -36.30
N ARG A 4 49.53 -12.64 -35.62
CA ARG A 4 49.55 -12.78 -34.15
C ARG A 4 50.85 -12.17 -33.62
N ASN A 5 50.80 -11.34 -32.57
CA ASN A 5 51.95 -11.08 -31.73
C ASN A 5 51.60 -11.47 -30.30
N ALA A 6 52.32 -12.49 -29.81
CA ALA A 6 52.28 -13.02 -28.47
C ALA A 6 53.64 -12.77 -27.82
N LEU A 7 53.65 -12.17 -26.63
CA LEU A 7 54.72 -12.15 -25.62
C LEU A 7 54.01 -11.69 -24.34
N SER A 8 53.49 -12.59 -23.48
CA SER A 8 54.20 -13.47 -22.54
C SER A 8 55.25 -12.73 -21.71
N TRP A 9 54.85 -12.33 -20.50
CA TRP A 9 55.69 -12.46 -19.31
C TRP A 9 54.81 -12.62 -18.07
N SER A 10 54.78 -13.86 -17.59
CA SER A 10 54.35 -14.21 -16.25
C SER A 10 55.26 -13.55 -15.22
N THR A 11 54.69 -12.85 -14.24
CA THR A 11 55.21 -12.86 -12.87
C THR A 11 54.06 -12.61 -11.90
N LEU A 12 53.82 -13.64 -11.09
CA LEU A 12 52.94 -13.64 -9.94
C LEU A 12 53.51 -12.71 -8.86
N ALA A 13 52.67 -11.83 -8.33
CA ALA A 13 52.84 -11.32 -6.97
C ALA A 13 51.48 -11.35 -6.29
N VAL A 14 51.25 -12.47 -5.60
CA VAL A 14 50.19 -12.62 -4.61
C VAL A 14 50.56 -11.73 -3.42
N LEU A 15 49.77 -10.68 -3.16
CA LEU A 15 49.72 -10.08 -1.83
C LEU A 15 48.27 -10.03 -1.39
N ALA A 16 47.87 -11.04 -0.63
CA ALA A 16 46.66 -11.04 0.16
C ALA A 16 46.89 -10.09 1.34
N LEU A 17 46.17 -8.97 1.37
CA LEU A 17 46.06 -8.13 2.57
C LEU A 17 44.64 -8.25 3.11
N ALA A 18 44.46 -9.22 4.01
CA ALA A 18 43.27 -9.33 4.84
C ALA A 18 43.34 -8.24 5.92
N LEU A 19 42.65 -7.13 5.72
CA LEU A 19 42.28 -6.22 6.81
C LEU A 19 40.85 -6.56 7.24
N ALA A 20 40.76 -7.28 8.35
CA ALA A 20 39.55 -7.38 9.14
C ALA A 20 39.37 -6.06 9.89
N THR A 21 38.42 -5.23 9.45
CA THR A 21 37.84 -4.16 10.26
C THR A 21 36.33 -4.33 10.26
N THR A 22 35.85 -4.90 11.37
CA THR A 22 34.61 -4.58 12.07
C THR A 22 33.55 -3.73 11.34
N GLY A 23 32.43 -4.37 11.00
CA GLY A 23 31.10 -3.94 11.42
C GLY A 23 30.53 -2.63 10.86
N SER A 24 29.65 -2.77 9.86
CA SER A 24 28.25 -2.34 9.99
C SER A 24 27.46 -2.93 8.83
N SER A 25 26.68 -3.98 9.11
CA SER A 25 25.63 -4.46 8.24
C SER A 25 24.58 -3.36 8.13
N GLY A 26 24.77 -2.44 7.19
CA GLY A 26 23.71 -1.56 6.72
C GLY A 26 22.75 -2.42 5.91
N THR A 27 21.76 -3.03 6.55
CA THR A 27 20.54 -3.38 5.86
C THR A 27 20.00 -2.07 5.30
N ALA A 28 20.13 -1.88 3.99
CA ALA A 28 19.26 -0.97 3.28
C ALA A 28 17.85 -1.54 3.42
N HIS A 29 17.21 -1.28 4.56
CA HIS A 29 15.77 -1.17 4.55
C HIS A 29 15.49 -0.09 3.51
N ALA A 30 15.01 -0.52 2.35
CA ALA A 30 14.17 0.31 1.53
C ALA A 30 13.01 0.71 2.45
N GLN A 31 13.24 1.77 3.22
CA GLN A 31 12.20 2.49 3.89
C GLN A 31 11.46 3.13 2.73
N ALA A 32 10.52 2.36 2.17
CA ALA A 32 9.49 2.87 1.32
C ALA A 32 8.98 4.09 2.06
N SER A 33 9.39 5.26 1.59
CA SER A 33 8.85 6.51 2.04
C SER A 33 7.37 6.38 1.74
N ARG A 34 6.59 5.93 2.73
CA ARG A 34 5.18 6.23 2.78
C ARG A 34 5.19 7.75 2.83
N ALA A 35 5.13 8.36 1.65
CA ALA A 35 4.73 9.75 1.53
C ALA A 35 3.55 9.87 2.49
N PRO A 36 3.60 10.81 3.46
CA PRO A 36 2.45 11.04 4.30
C PRO A 36 1.36 11.43 3.33
N VAL A 37 0.48 10.48 3.02
CA VAL A 37 -0.80 10.80 2.41
C VAL A 37 -1.38 11.79 3.41
N THR A 38 -1.54 13.03 2.98
CA THR A 38 -2.05 14.12 3.81
C THR A 38 -3.52 13.84 4.11
N LEU A 39 -3.76 12.81 4.93
CA LEU A 39 -5.05 12.33 5.37
C LEU A 39 -5.78 13.37 6.20
N ALA A 40 -5.04 14.34 6.74
CA ALA A 40 -5.55 15.51 7.46
C ALA A 40 -6.52 16.37 6.65
N GLN A 41 -6.69 16.13 5.34
CA GLN A 41 -7.60 16.88 4.47
C GLN A 41 -8.84 16.09 4.03
N ALA A 42 -9.05 14.83 4.48
CA ALA A 42 -10.26 14.11 4.10
C ALA A 42 -11.49 14.81 4.73
N PRO A 43 -12.37 15.45 3.93
CA PRO A 43 -13.52 16.15 4.49
C PRO A 43 -14.48 15.14 5.11
N CYS A 44 -15.06 15.49 6.27
CA CYS A 44 -16.15 14.71 6.84
C CYS A 44 -17.40 14.87 5.97
N THR A 45 -18.12 13.79 5.76
CA THR A 45 -19.39 13.76 5.03
C THR A 45 -20.55 13.59 6.02
N PRO A 46 -21.80 13.87 5.62
CA PRO A 46 -22.97 13.59 6.46
C PRO A 46 -23.13 12.10 6.84
N ARG A 47 -22.43 11.18 6.16
CA ARG A 47 -22.43 9.74 6.47
C ARG A 47 -21.39 9.35 7.52
N ASP A 48 -20.47 10.25 7.88
CA ASP A 48 -19.46 9.97 8.88
C ASP A 48 -20.04 10.05 10.29
N SER A 49 -19.76 9.02 11.11
CA SER A 49 -20.00 9.11 12.54
C SER A 49 -19.09 10.15 13.19
N THR A 50 -19.45 10.62 14.40
CA THR A 50 -18.61 11.51 15.21
C THR A 50 -17.20 10.96 15.39
N VAL A 51 -17.08 9.65 15.64
CA VAL A 51 -15.78 8.96 15.79
C VAL A 51 -15.02 8.94 14.46
N SER A 52 -15.68 8.57 13.35
CA SER A 52 -15.05 8.55 12.00
C SER A 52 -14.51 9.92 11.63
N CYS A 53 -15.34 10.96 11.76
CA CYS A 53 -14.93 12.33 11.45
C CYS A 53 -13.78 12.81 12.35
N CYS A 54 -13.83 12.50 13.66
CA CYS A 54 -12.73 12.81 14.57
C CYS A 54 -11.42 12.13 14.13
N VAL A 55 -11.46 10.84 13.77
CA VAL A 55 -10.28 10.09 13.31
C VAL A 55 -9.72 10.68 12.01
N LYS A 56 -10.58 11.00 11.04
CA LYS A 56 -10.16 11.63 9.77
C LYS A 56 -9.46 12.97 9.99
N THR A 57 -9.92 13.76 10.95
CA THR A 57 -9.35 15.07 11.30
C THR A 57 -8.13 14.99 12.22
N HIS A 58 -7.95 13.87 12.94
CA HIS A 58 -6.85 13.65 13.87
C HIS A 58 -6.10 12.33 13.58
N PRO A 59 -5.56 12.14 12.36
CA PRO A 59 -4.98 10.86 11.93
C PRO A 59 -3.75 10.43 12.74
N GLY A 60 -3.05 11.36 13.39
CA GLY A 60 -1.89 11.08 14.24
C GLY A 60 -2.23 10.62 15.66
N SER A 61 -3.49 10.75 16.10
CA SER A 61 -3.91 10.37 17.45
C SER A 61 -5.37 9.87 17.48
N PRO A 62 -5.72 8.81 16.73
CA PRO A 62 -7.10 8.38 16.56
C PRO A 62 -7.71 7.77 17.83
N GLU A 63 -6.90 7.22 18.74
CA GLU A 63 -7.35 6.65 20.02
C GLU A 63 -8.09 7.71 20.87
N ARG A 64 -7.75 9.00 20.72
CA ARG A 64 -8.42 10.12 21.41
C ARG A 64 -9.87 10.33 20.96
N CYS A 65 -10.22 9.79 19.80
CA CYS A 65 -11.57 9.81 19.26
C CYS A 65 -12.44 8.64 19.78
N GLY A 66 -11.88 7.77 20.62
CA GLY A 66 -12.55 6.56 21.10
C GLY A 66 -12.58 5.42 20.09
N ALA A 67 -11.87 5.54 18.96
CA ALA A 67 -11.67 4.44 18.01
C ALA A 67 -10.56 3.52 18.53
N THR A 68 -10.75 2.21 18.40
CA THR A 68 -9.65 1.26 18.55
C THR A 68 -8.66 1.43 17.40
N LYS A 69 -7.42 1.00 17.61
CA LYS A 69 -6.39 0.98 16.55
C LYS A 69 -6.90 0.38 15.22
N LEU A 70 -7.62 -0.75 15.28
CA LEU A 70 -8.11 -1.41 14.06
C LEU A 70 -9.21 -0.59 13.37
N GLU A 71 -10.17 -0.05 14.14
CA GLU A 71 -11.20 0.83 13.59
C GLU A 71 -10.60 2.09 12.98
N ALA A 72 -9.60 2.68 13.64
CA ALA A 72 -8.89 3.84 13.15
C ALA A 72 -8.18 3.56 11.82
N GLU A 73 -7.48 2.43 11.70
CA GLU A 73 -6.84 1.99 10.47
C GLU A 73 -7.87 1.83 9.34
N GLU A 74 -9.04 1.25 9.62
CA GLU A 74 -10.12 1.14 8.64
C GLU A 74 -10.66 2.50 8.18
N ILE A 75 -10.93 3.41 9.12
CA ILE A 75 -11.43 4.76 8.82
C ILE A 75 -10.43 5.54 7.97
N LEU A 76 -9.15 5.52 8.36
CA LEU A 76 -8.08 6.21 7.64
C LEU A 76 -7.83 5.59 6.27
N PHE A 77 -7.95 4.27 6.15
CA PHE A 77 -7.84 3.61 4.86
C PHE A 77 -8.99 4.02 3.93
N ALA A 78 -10.24 4.01 4.41
CA ALA A 78 -11.39 4.46 3.62
C ALA A 78 -11.27 5.92 3.18
N ALA A 79 -10.80 6.80 4.08
CA ALA A 79 -10.52 8.20 3.76
C ALA A 79 -9.43 8.34 2.67
N LYS A 80 -8.36 7.55 2.73
CA LYS A 80 -7.35 7.49 1.68
C LYS A 80 -7.94 7.04 0.34
N VAL A 81 -8.78 6.01 0.33
CA VAL A 81 -9.45 5.55 -0.90
C VAL A 81 -10.29 6.67 -1.52
N ALA A 82 -11.06 7.41 -0.72
CA ALA A 82 -11.84 8.55 -1.20
C ALA A 82 -10.96 9.65 -1.82
N MET A 83 -9.82 9.97 -1.19
CA MET A 83 -8.86 10.95 -1.72
C MET A 83 -8.23 10.48 -3.05
N GLU A 84 -7.85 9.21 -3.15
CA GLU A 84 -7.28 8.66 -4.39
C GLU A 84 -8.31 8.61 -5.52
N LEU A 85 -9.59 8.33 -5.22
CA LEU A 85 -10.68 8.37 -6.19
C LEU A 85 -10.95 9.79 -6.73
N ALA A 86 -10.66 10.83 -5.95
CA ALA A 86 -10.77 12.23 -6.41
C ALA A 86 -9.71 12.60 -7.48
N ARG A 87 -8.69 11.76 -7.67
CA ARG A 87 -7.66 12.00 -8.68
C ARG A 87 -8.15 11.60 -10.07
N THR A 88 -7.84 12.46 -11.04
CA THR A 88 -8.21 12.23 -12.45
C THR A 88 -7.27 11.23 -13.14
N ASP A 89 -6.01 11.14 -12.70
CA ASP A 89 -4.92 10.35 -13.30
C ASP A 89 -4.84 8.89 -12.82
N LEU A 90 -5.88 8.38 -12.17
CA LEU A 90 -5.89 7.02 -11.65
C LEU A 90 -6.12 5.99 -12.77
N PRO A 91 -5.30 4.91 -12.87
CA PRO A 91 -5.55 3.81 -13.79
C PRO A 91 -6.96 3.23 -13.62
N GLU A 92 -7.62 2.88 -14.72
CA GLU A 92 -9.01 2.41 -14.73
C GLU A 92 -9.24 1.22 -13.78
N TRP A 93 -8.36 0.22 -13.86
CA TRP A 93 -8.46 -0.96 -13.00
C TRP A 93 -8.41 -0.62 -11.50
N LYS A 94 -7.62 0.40 -11.14
CA LYS A 94 -7.44 0.82 -9.75
C LYS A 94 -8.66 1.61 -9.28
N ARG A 95 -9.22 2.46 -10.14
CA ARG A 95 -10.51 3.13 -9.91
C ARG A 95 -11.61 2.09 -9.67
N SER A 96 -11.71 1.08 -10.51
CA SER A 96 -12.69 -0.01 -10.39
C SER A 96 -12.58 -0.77 -9.06
N CYS A 97 -11.36 -1.13 -8.62
CA CYS A 97 -11.15 -1.75 -7.30
C CYS A 97 -11.61 -0.84 -6.14
N MET A 98 -11.26 0.45 -6.21
CA MET A 98 -11.58 1.43 -5.15
C MET A 98 -13.08 1.70 -5.06
N GLU A 99 -13.77 1.91 -6.19
CA GLU A 99 -15.23 2.07 -6.24
C GLU A 99 -15.95 0.82 -5.71
N THR A 100 -15.46 -0.37 -6.08
CA THR A 100 -16.04 -1.63 -5.59
C THR A 100 -15.80 -1.81 -4.09
N TYR A 101 -14.64 -1.40 -3.56
CA TYR A 101 -14.37 -1.38 -2.12
C TYR A 101 -15.34 -0.48 -1.36
N VAL A 102 -15.59 0.74 -1.85
CA VAL A 102 -16.56 1.67 -1.22
C VAL A 102 -17.93 1.02 -1.15
N ARG A 103 -18.43 0.48 -2.28
CA ARG A 103 -19.72 -0.23 -2.31
C ARG A 103 -19.75 -1.44 -1.38
N CYS A 104 -18.66 -2.20 -1.29
CA CYS A 104 -18.56 -3.32 -0.38
C CYS A 104 -18.77 -2.90 1.08
N LYS A 105 -18.16 -1.77 1.50
CA LYS A 105 -18.33 -1.23 2.86
C LYS A 105 -19.72 -0.63 3.08
N GLU A 106 -20.25 0.13 2.13
CA GLU A 106 -21.56 0.80 2.26
C GLU A 106 -22.75 -0.17 2.22
N GLU A 107 -22.70 -1.16 1.33
CA GLU A 107 -23.76 -2.16 1.17
C GLU A 107 -23.51 -3.42 2.03
N GLU A 108 -22.50 -3.37 2.92
CA GLU A 108 -22.10 -4.47 3.80
C GLU A 108 -22.05 -5.85 3.11
N TRP A 109 -21.25 -5.97 2.05
CA TRP A 109 -21.15 -7.22 1.29
C TRP A 109 -20.66 -8.39 2.15
N ARG A 110 -20.83 -9.61 1.65
CA ARG A 110 -20.15 -10.79 2.21
C ARG A 110 -18.65 -10.66 1.97
N GLY A 111 -17.85 -11.17 2.90
CA GLY A 111 -16.38 -11.13 2.86
C GLY A 111 -15.80 -9.86 3.50
N GLN A 112 -14.50 -9.89 3.81
CA GLN A 112 -13.81 -8.74 4.39
C GLN A 112 -13.38 -7.78 3.28
N CYS A 113 -14.08 -6.65 3.12
CA CYS A 113 -13.88 -5.72 2.01
C CYS A 113 -12.44 -5.28 1.79
N TYR A 114 -11.68 -5.09 2.87
CA TYR A 114 -10.26 -4.73 2.80
C TYR A 114 -9.44 -5.84 2.12
N ASP A 115 -9.63 -7.11 2.51
CA ASP A 115 -8.92 -8.24 1.90
C ASP A 115 -9.29 -8.42 0.42
N CYS A 116 -10.57 -8.23 0.09
CA CYS A 116 -11.06 -8.24 -1.28
C CYS A 116 -10.41 -7.16 -2.15
N PHE A 117 -10.23 -5.96 -1.58
CA PHE A 117 -9.55 -4.86 -2.25
C PHE A 117 -8.08 -5.18 -2.51
N ARG A 118 -7.37 -5.75 -1.51
CA ARG A 118 -5.98 -6.17 -1.67
C ARG A 118 -5.82 -7.26 -2.74
N TYR A 119 -6.78 -8.18 -2.84
CA TYR A 119 -6.82 -9.16 -3.92
C TYR A 119 -7.03 -8.50 -5.29
N CYS A 120 -7.98 -7.57 -5.39
CA CYS A 120 -8.27 -6.83 -6.63
C CYS A 120 -7.04 -6.07 -7.14
N GLU A 121 -6.27 -5.45 -6.24
CA GLU A 121 -5.00 -4.79 -6.59
C GLU A 121 -3.96 -5.78 -7.11
N GLY A 122 -3.83 -6.95 -6.49
CA GLY A 122 -2.92 -8.00 -6.96
C GLY A 122 -3.30 -8.61 -8.32
N GLN A 123 -4.56 -8.46 -8.74
CA GLN A 123 -5.09 -8.97 -10.01
C GLN A 123 -5.38 -7.85 -11.03
N ASN A 124 -4.85 -6.63 -10.81
CA ASN A 124 -5.05 -5.47 -11.69
C ASN A 124 -6.52 -5.26 -12.09
N GLY A 125 -7.44 -5.25 -11.11
CA GLY A 125 -8.85 -4.92 -11.35
C GLY A 125 -9.83 -6.08 -11.22
N ASN A 126 -9.36 -7.33 -11.11
CA ASN A 126 -10.25 -8.47 -10.97
C ASN A 126 -10.71 -8.66 -9.51
N TRP A 127 -11.89 -8.13 -9.19
CA TRP A 127 -12.51 -8.28 -7.87
C TRP A 127 -12.96 -9.74 -7.61
N PRO A 128 -12.65 -10.33 -6.44
CA PRO A 128 -12.95 -11.74 -6.15
C PRO A 128 -14.43 -11.95 -5.80
N ARG A 129 -15.31 -12.05 -6.81
CA ARG A 129 -16.78 -12.16 -6.63
C ARG A 129 -17.23 -13.45 -5.92
N ASP A 130 -16.42 -14.50 -5.95
CA ASP A 130 -16.65 -15.76 -5.23
C ASP A 130 -16.55 -15.57 -3.71
N LYS A 131 -15.71 -14.63 -3.26
CA LYS A 131 -15.50 -14.31 -1.84
C LYS A 131 -16.29 -13.09 -1.41
N CYS A 132 -16.36 -12.11 -2.29
CA CYS A 132 -16.75 -10.75 -1.97
C CYS A 132 -17.87 -10.28 -2.90
N ARG A 133 -19.11 -10.43 -2.43
CA ARG A 133 -20.32 -10.11 -3.19
C ARG A 133 -21.43 -9.62 -2.28
N ARG A 134 -22.41 -8.92 -2.87
CA ARG A 134 -23.67 -8.57 -2.21
C ARG A 134 -24.23 -9.74 -1.41
N LYS A 135 -24.71 -9.47 -0.20
CA LYS A 135 -25.54 -10.42 0.53
C LYS A 135 -26.78 -10.63 -0.33
N THR A 136 -26.98 -11.83 -0.88
CA THR A 136 -28.25 -12.15 -1.56
C THR A 136 -29.36 -12.08 -0.52
N GLY A 137 -30.20 -11.05 -0.65
CA GLY A 137 -31.51 -10.92 -0.02
C GLY A 137 -32.43 -10.34 -1.09
N ASN A 138 -33.53 -11.04 -1.38
CA ASN A 138 -34.60 -10.72 -2.33
C ASN A 138 -34.64 -9.28 -2.86
N ASP A 139 -34.58 -9.15 -4.18
CA ASP A 139 -35.53 -8.28 -4.89
C ASP A 139 -36.92 -8.96 -4.87
#